data_AF-A0A2M8RX16-F1
#
_entry.id   AF-A0A2M8RX16-F1
#
_cell.length_a   1.000
_cell.length_b   1.000
_cell.length_c   1.000
_cell.angle_alpha   90.00
_cell.angle_beta   90.00
_cell.angle_gamma   90.00
#
_symmetry.space_group_name_H-M   'P 1'
#
loop_
_entity.id
_entity.type
_entity.pdbx_description
1 polymer ?
#
loop_
_entity_poly.entity_id
_entity_poly.type
_entity_poly.pdbx_seq_one_letter_code
_entity_poly.pdbx_strand_id
1 'polypeptide(L)'
;MPNNTKTISDLYNAEPNAKLYDDLQNLFREWKDTLKESSEKEFVEDGFYSFYTVQKKKILFIGREALDMEGSYTEEMLKRYREGAYSPKNQDKKSVSSSAFHRRIIKLAKAFQIAEGTKEFPEWDSLDSNKLAQEIGTEADKLSFAFMNLSKYSNDSGHYSADWALINSFIEGSNTKDKNFFEEQIKLLDPDIIVIANFAPETLGKAEIIAKVPNDSVHLYKIEINGKEIPLFNTYHFSAVISEEDKFYNAIKELYLAYLEKNRFM
;
A
#
# COMPACT_ATOMS: atom_id res chain seq x y z
N MET A 1 -3.27 31.69 19.51
CA MET A 1 -2.40 30.51 19.46
C MET A 1 -1.73 30.49 18.10
N PRO A 2 -0.41 30.31 17.98
CA PRO A 2 0.22 30.28 16.67
C PRO A 2 -0.19 28.99 15.94
N ASN A 3 -0.84 29.14 14.79
CA ASN A 3 -1.11 28.06 13.83
C ASN A 3 0.24 27.57 13.29
N ASN A 4 0.76 26.51 13.88
CA ASN A 4 1.98 25.85 13.42
C ASN A 4 1.59 24.66 12.54
N THR A 5 0.98 24.94 11.40
CA THR A 5 0.58 23.90 10.44
C THR A 5 1.81 23.52 9.64
N LYS A 6 2.57 22.51 10.13
CA LYS A 6 3.57 21.82 9.30
C LYS A 6 2.88 21.36 8.02
N THR A 7 3.47 21.66 6.87
CA THR A 7 3.01 21.12 5.59
C THR A 7 3.26 19.60 5.55
N ILE A 8 2.57 18.90 4.66
CA ILE A 8 2.81 17.45 4.47
C ILE A 8 4.25 17.20 4.02
N SER A 9 4.81 18.10 3.20
CA SER A 9 6.23 18.10 2.84
C SER A 9 7.12 18.22 4.10
N ASP A 10 6.78 19.07 5.07
CA ASP A 10 7.52 19.18 6.35
C ASP A 10 7.47 17.89 7.21
N LEU A 11 6.49 17.01 6.99
CA LEU A 11 6.38 15.71 7.68
C LEU A 11 7.18 14.59 6.98
N TYR A 12 7.53 14.75 5.71
CA TYR A 12 8.46 13.86 4.99
C TYR A 12 9.92 14.33 5.10
N ASN A 13 10.13 15.65 5.15
CA ASN A 13 11.44 16.28 5.28
C ASN A 13 12.03 16.21 6.70
N ALA A 14 11.27 15.71 7.68
CA ALA A 14 11.81 15.41 9.00
C ALA A 14 12.45 14.01 9.01
N GLU A 15 13.67 13.93 9.58
CA GLU A 15 14.29 12.64 9.95
C GLU A 15 13.26 11.77 10.69
N PRO A 16 13.13 10.48 10.34
CA PRO A 16 14.08 9.62 9.63
C PRO A 16 13.71 9.27 8.17
N ASN A 17 12.83 10.05 7.54
CA ASN A 17 12.23 9.69 6.25
C ASN A 17 12.82 10.40 5.02
N ALA A 18 13.57 11.48 5.24
CA ALA A 18 14.02 12.37 4.17
C ALA A 18 14.82 11.63 3.08
N LYS A 19 15.78 10.77 3.48
CA LYS A 19 16.57 10.00 2.52
C LYS A 19 15.70 9.06 1.67
N LEU A 20 14.76 8.33 2.28
CA LEU A 20 13.88 7.42 1.55
C LEU A 20 13.00 8.17 0.56
N TYR A 21 12.51 9.35 0.94
CA TYR A 21 11.76 10.22 0.04
C TYR A 21 12.61 10.64 -1.17
N ASP A 22 13.83 11.14 -0.94
CA ASP A 22 14.74 11.54 -2.02
C ASP A 22 15.09 10.37 -2.97
N ASP A 23 15.34 9.18 -2.42
CA ASP A 23 15.62 7.98 -3.22
C ASP A 23 14.41 7.59 -4.09
N LEU A 24 13.18 7.67 -3.56
CA LEU A 24 11.96 7.42 -4.33
C LEU A 24 11.74 8.47 -5.41
N GLN A 25 11.99 9.75 -5.12
CA GLN A 25 11.89 10.83 -6.09
C GLN A 25 12.90 10.64 -7.24
N ASN A 26 14.12 10.18 -6.93
CA ASN A 26 15.10 9.79 -7.94
C ASN A 26 14.59 8.64 -8.81
N LEU A 27 14.04 7.59 -8.19
CA LEU A 27 13.48 6.45 -8.91
C LEU A 27 12.32 6.88 -9.83
N PHE A 28 11.41 7.73 -9.38
CA PHE A 28 10.28 8.20 -10.18
C PHE A 28 10.71 9.06 -11.36
N ARG A 29 11.74 9.90 -11.21
CA ARG A 29 12.30 10.64 -12.35
C ARG A 29 12.85 9.70 -13.41
N GLU A 30 13.66 8.73 -13.00
CA GLU A 30 14.21 7.73 -13.92
C GLU A 30 13.12 6.86 -14.57
N TRP A 31 12.09 6.51 -13.82
CA TRP A 31 10.95 5.74 -14.31
C TRP A 31 10.19 6.51 -15.39
N LYS A 32 9.88 7.78 -15.15
CA LYS A 32 9.25 8.67 -16.15
C LYS A 32 10.10 8.78 -17.42
N ASP A 33 11.41 8.98 -17.28
CA ASP A 33 12.34 9.07 -18.41
C ASP A 33 12.38 7.77 -19.24
N THR A 34 12.22 6.62 -18.57
CA THR A 34 12.22 5.29 -19.22
C THR A 34 10.96 5.04 -20.04
N LEU A 35 9.80 5.46 -19.54
CA LEU A 35 8.50 5.16 -20.16
C LEU A 35 8.35 5.81 -21.54
N LYS A 36 9.10 6.89 -21.85
CA LYS A 36 9.10 7.61 -23.15
C LYS A 36 7.70 7.97 -23.68
N GLU A 37 6.65 7.88 -22.86
CA GLU A 37 5.29 8.23 -23.25
C GLU A 37 5.12 9.75 -23.20
N SER A 38 4.39 10.25 -24.19
CA SER A 38 4.01 11.65 -24.33
C SER A 38 3.26 12.14 -23.09
N SER A 39 3.47 13.41 -22.78
CA SER A 39 2.94 14.24 -21.68
C SER A 39 1.42 14.26 -21.43
N GLU A 40 0.64 13.30 -21.92
CA GLU A 40 -0.82 13.28 -21.84
C GLU A 40 -1.35 12.50 -20.63
N LYS A 41 -0.60 11.52 -20.10
CA LYS A 41 -1.02 10.74 -18.92
C LYS A 41 -0.33 11.24 -17.68
N GLU A 42 -1.11 11.52 -16.63
CA GLU A 42 -0.56 11.98 -15.37
C GLU A 42 0.09 10.81 -14.61
N PHE A 43 1.38 10.97 -14.31
CA PHE A 43 2.14 10.05 -13.47
C PHE A 43 1.93 10.41 -12.00
N VAL A 44 1.15 9.59 -11.32
CA VAL A 44 0.83 9.70 -9.90
C VAL A 44 1.89 9.00 -9.08
N GLU A 45 2.61 9.78 -8.29
CA GLU A 45 3.62 9.27 -7.37
C GLU A 45 2.96 8.69 -6.12
N ASP A 46 3.64 7.74 -5.47
CA ASP A 46 3.19 7.10 -4.25
C ASP A 46 4.40 6.73 -3.37
N GLY A 47 4.22 5.98 -2.28
CA GLY A 47 5.32 5.72 -1.37
C GLY A 47 4.86 5.33 0.03
N PHE A 48 5.18 6.15 1.02
CA PHE A 48 4.95 5.82 2.42
C PHE A 48 4.32 6.98 3.17
N TYR A 49 3.76 6.74 4.37
CA TYR A 49 3.32 7.79 5.29
C TYR A 49 4.42 8.12 6.32
N SER A 50 4.41 9.31 6.91
CA SER A 50 5.41 9.72 7.91
C SER A 50 5.63 8.68 9.03
N PHE A 51 6.86 8.61 9.57
CA PHE A 51 7.34 7.60 10.51
C PHE A 51 7.35 6.13 10.04
N TYR A 52 7.19 5.86 8.74
CA TYR A 52 7.26 4.50 8.19
C TYR A 52 8.58 3.78 8.50
N THR A 53 9.73 4.44 8.33
CA THR A 53 11.05 3.79 8.47
C THR A 53 11.38 3.35 9.89
N VAL A 54 10.67 3.89 10.90
CA VAL A 54 10.82 3.51 12.32
C VAL A 54 9.75 2.55 12.82
N GLN A 55 8.83 2.13 11.95
CA GLN A 55 7.86 1.09 12.33
C GLN A 55 8.59 -0.23 12.56
N LYS A 56 8.28 -0.91 13.67
CA LYS A 56 8.81 -2.26 13.97
C LYS A 56 8.43 -3.30 12.91
N LYS A 57 7.27 -3.11 12.28
CA LYS A 57 6.82 -3.88 11.13
C LYS A 57 6.46 -2.93 10.00
N LYS A 58 7.21 -3.00 8.90
CA LYS A 58 6.97 -2.20 7.71
C LYS A 58 6.03 -2.94 6.77
N ILE A 59 4.87 -2.37 6.48
CA ILE A 59 3.84 -3.00 5.66
C ILE A 59 3.70 -2.21 4.36
N LEU A 60 3.67 -2.90 3.23
CA LEU A 60 3.38 -2.33 1.93
C LEU A 60 2.06 -2.87 1.37
N PHE A 61 1.15 -1.95 1.03
CA PHE A 61 -0.06 -2.27 0.28
C PHE A 61 0.10 -1.88 -1.18
N ILE A 62 -0.31 -2.76 -2.09
CA ILE A 62 -0.24 -2.51 -3.54
C ILE A 62 -1.62 -2.54 -4.15
N GLY A 63 -2.11 -1.36 -4.54
CA GLY A 63 -3.31 -1.17 -5.35
C GLY A 63 -3.03 -1.35 -6.84
N ARG A 64 -4.07 -1.21 -7.66
CA ARG A 64 -3.95 -1.37 -9.12
C ARG A 64 -3.61 -0.06 -9.81
N GLU A 65 -4.35 1.00 -9.53
CA GLU A 65 -4.17 2.32 -10.13
C GLU A 65 -4.83 3.40 -9.27
N ALA A 66 -4.44 4.65 -9.48
CA ALA A 66 -5.14 5.78 -8.90
C ALA A 66 -6.40 6.13 -9.72
N LEU A 67 -7.38 6.75 -9.07
CA LEU A 67 -8.62 7.22 -9.69
C LEU A 67 -8.76 8.72 -9.44
N ASP A 68 -8.91 9.50 -10.51
CA ASP A 68 -9.07 10.96 -10.49
C ASP A 68 -8.06 11.67 -9.57
N MET A 69 -6.78 11.32 -9.69
CA MET A 69 -5.74 11.80 -8.79
C MET A 69 -4.56 12.41 -9.53
N GLU A 70 -4.06 13.50 -8.96
CA GLU A 70 -2.96 14.28 -9.49
C GLU A 70 -1.84 14.36 -8.45
N GLY A 71 -0.58 14.38 -8.89
CA GLY A 71 0.58 14.48 -7.99
C GLY A 71 0.85 13.23 -7.12
N SER A 72 0.86 13.38 -5.79
CA SER A 72 1.24 12.32 -4.84
C SER A 72 0.03 11.69 -4.13
N TYR A 73 -0.13 10.38 -4.29
CA TYR A 73 -1.22 9.61 -3.69
C TYR A 73 -1.19 9.67 -2.17
N THR A 74 -0.03 9.45 -1.56
CA THR A 74 0.06 9.37 -0.09
C THR A 74 -0.16 10.72 0.56
N GLU A 75 0.28 11.82 -0.08
CA GLU A 75 0.03 13.17 0.42
C GLU A 75 -1.45 13.53 0.37
N GLU A 76 -2.09 13.30 -0.77
CA GLU A 76 -3.51 13.59 -0.95
C GLU A 76 -4.38 12.72 -0.02
N MET A 77 -4.05 11.44 0.15
CA MET A 77 -4.75 10.58 1.11
C MET A 77 -4.54 11.01 2.54
N LEU A 78 -3.32 11.37 2.93
CA LEU A 78 -3.06 11.85 4.29
C LEU A 78 -3.90 13.08 4.61
N LYS A 79 -3.96 14.05 3.69
CA LYS A 79 -4.82 15.23 3.83
C LYS A 79 -6.28 14.84 4.06
N ARG A 80 -6.84 13.95 3.22
CA ARG A 80 -8.22 13.48 3.33
C ARG A 80 -8.47 12.79 4.68
N TYR A 81 -7.57 11.91 5.11
CA TYR A 81 -7.67 11.24 6.41
C TYR A 81 -7.69 12.21 7.59
N ARG A 82 -6.90 13.30 7.55
CA ARG A 82 -6.91 14.34 8.60
C ARG A 82 -8.21 15.11 8.68
N GLU A 83 -8.91 15.26 7.57
CA GLU A 83 -10.24 15.84 7.53
C GLU A 83 -11.33 14.84 7.96
N GLY A 84 -10.96 13.60 8.33
CA GLY A 84 -11.89 12.53 8.67
C GLY A 84 -12.72 12.05 7.47
N ALA A 85 -12.28 12.35 6.26
CA ALA A 85 -13.04 12.15 5.05
C ALA A 85 -12.24 11.38 3.99
N TYR A 86 -12.97 10.83 3.04
CA TYR A 86 -12.49 10.40 1.75
C TYR A 86 -13.54 10.91 0.74
N SER A 87 -13.12 11.60 -0.31
CA SER A 87 -14.02 11.91 -1.41
C SER A 87 -13.26 11.83 -2.73
N PRO A 88 -13.72 11.04 -3.70
CA PRO A 88 -13.32 11.21 -5.09
C PRO A 88 -13.65 12.63 -5.57
N LYS A 89 -12.97 13.09 -6.62
CA LYS A 89 -13.24 14.39 -7.26
C LYS A 89 -14.76 14.49 -7.53
N ASN A 90 -15.39 15.60 -7.12
CA ASN A 90 -16.82 15.91 -7.31
C ASN A 90 -17.85 15.04 -6.55
N GLN A 91 -17.51 14.44 -5.40
CA GLN A 91 -18.50 13.75 -4.54
C GLN A 91 -18.61 14.35 -3.13
N ASP A 92 -19.73 14.05 -2.46
CA ASP A 92 -19.93 14.33 -1.05
C ASP A 92 -18.84 13.67 -0.20
N LYS A 93 -18.43 14.35 0.88
CA LYS A 93 -17.47 13.81 1.85
C LYS A 93 -18.00 12.51 2.43
N LYS A 94 -17.31 11.40 2.15
CA LYS A 94 -17.58 10.08 2.75
C LYS A 94 -16.63 9.86 3.91
N SER A 95 -17.04 9.11 4.93
CA SER A 95 -16.11 8.72 6.00
C SER A 95 -15.13 7.66 5.51
N VAL A 96 -13.96 7.56 6.12
CA VAL A 96 -13.01 6.47 5.83
C VAL A 96 -13.66 5.11 6.07
N SER A 97 -14.44 4.99 7.14
CA SER A 97 -15.20 3.78 7.48
C SER A 97 -16.26 3.39 6.45
N SER A 98 -16.66 4.27 5.54
CA SER A 98 -17.60 3.93 4.46
C SER A 98 -16.88 3.41 3.20
N SER A 99 -15.59 3.72 3.02
CA SER A 99 -14.79 3.18 1.92
C SER A 99 -14.21 1.81 2.30
N ALA A 100 -14.67 0.76 1.61
CA ALA A 100 -14.13 -0.59 1.82
C ALA A 100 -12.61 -0.65 1.58
N PHE A 101 -12.11 0.08 0.58
CA PHE A 101 -10.69 0.15 0.24
C PHE A 101 -9.85 0.65 1.43
N HIS A 102 -10.15 1.86 1.92
CA HIS A 102 -9.36 2.49 2.97
C HIS A 102 -9.60 1.84 4.33
N ARG A 103 -10.85 1.48 4.65
CA ARG A 103 -11.17 0.76 5.89
C ARG A 103 -10.36 -0.53 6.00
N ARG A 104 -10.27 -1.33 4.92
CA ARG A 104 -9.54 -2.60 4.92
C ARG A 104 -8.04 -2.41 5.13
N ILE A 105 -7.42 -1.54 4.33
CA ILE A 105 -5.99 -1.26 4.43
C ILE A 105 -5.61 -0.77 5.83
N ILE A 106 -6.36 0.20 6.36
CA ILE A 106 -6.04 0.84 7.65
C ILE A 106 -6.22 -0.14 8.82
N LYS A 107 -7.34 -0.88 8.86
CA LYS A 107 -7.59 -1.87 9.91
C LYS A 107 -6.55 -2.99 9.85
N LEU A 108 -6.23 -3.49 8.66
CA LEU A 108 -5.25 -4.56 8.50
C LEU A 108 -3.82 -4.10 8.88
N ALA A 109 -3.43 -2.88 8.49
CA ALA A 109 -2.15 -2.30 8.89
C ALA A 109 -2.03 -2.24 10.43
N LYS A 110 -3.10 -1.80 11.10
CA LYS A 110 -3.13 -1.77 12.57
C LYS A 110 -3.08 -3.15 13.20
N ALA A 111 -3.78 -4.12 12.62
CA ALA A 111 -3.79 -5.50 13.11
C ALA A 111 -2.40 -6.13 13.05
N PHE A 112 -1.67 -5.98 11.94
CA PHE A 112 -0.28 -6.42 11.83
C PHE A 112 0.63 -5.71 12.85
N GLN A 113 0.47 -4.40 13.03
CA GLN A 113 1.25 -3.63 14.02
C GLN A 113 1.05 -4.17 15.45
N ILE A 114 -0.19 -4.52 15.82
CA ILE A 114 -0.51 -5.12 17.13
C ILE A 114 0.09 -6.53 17.22
N ALA A 115 -0.13 -7.36 16.19
CA ALA A 115 0.34 -8.73 16.15
C ALA A 115 1.87 -8.86 16.23
N GLU A 116 2.63 -7.87 15.77
CA GLU A 116 4.08 -7.87 15.97
C GLU A 116 4.48 -7.81 17.46
N GLY A 117 3.70 -7.10 18.28
CA GLY A 117 3.95 -6.98 19.72
C GLY A 117 3.37 -8.13 20.54
N THR A 118 2.22 -8.67 20.14
CA THR A 118 1.43 -9.63 20.95
C THR A 118 1.41 -11.05 20.39
N LYS A 119 1.72 -11.22 19.10
CA LYS A 119 1.45 -12.44 18.31
C LYS A 119 -0.03 -12.77 18.18
N GLU A 120 -0.90 -11.79 18.43
CA GLU A 120 -2.34 -11.93 18.36
C GLU A 120 -2.93 -10.82 17.49
N PHE A 121 -3.87 -11.20 16.63
CA PHE A 121 -4.65 -10.25 15.85
C PHE A 121 -5.83 -9.77 16.69
N PRO A 122 -6.11 -8.46 16.75
CA PRO A 122 -7.28 -7.92 17.43
C PRO A 122 -8.57 -8.38 16.75
N GLU A 123 -9.71 -8.28 17.44
CA GLU A 123 -11.02 -8.51 16.81
C GLU A 123 -11.30 -7.45 15.74
N TRP A 124 -11.85 -7.86 14.59
CA TRP A 124 -12.06 -6.95 13.45
C TRP A 124 -12.86 -5.70 13.86
N ASP A 125 -13.98 -5.87 14.55
CA ASP A 125 -14.88 -4.78 14.92
C ASP A 125 -14.32 -3.85 16.02
N SER A 126 -13.25 -4.26 16.71
CA SER A 126 -12.58 -3.41 17.69
C SER A 126 -11.74 -2.28 17.07
N LEU A 127 -11.43 -2.39 15.77
CA LEU A 127 -10.60 -1.42 15.05
C LEU A 127 -11.45 -0.34 14.35
N ASP A 128 -11.48 0.86 14.94
CA ASP A 128 -12.15 2.03 14.35
C ASP A 128 -11.27 2.67 13.26
N SER A 129 -11.61 2.44 11.98
CA SER A 129 -10.85 2.97 10.85
C SER A 129 -10.87 4.50 10.74
N ASN A 130 -11.91 5.19 11.22
CA ASN A 130 -11.95 6.66 11.16
C ASN A 130 -10.93 7.25 12.13
N LYS A 131 -10.90 6.74 13.36
CA LYS A 131 -9.92 7.15 14.37
C LYS A 131 -8.50 6.80 13.92
N LEU A 132 -8.29 5.57 13.46
CA LEU A 132 -6.98 5.11 13.00
C LEU A 132 -6.45 5.94 11.82
N ALA A 133 -7.32 6.33 10.88
CA ALA A 133 -6.92 7.19 9.76
C ALA A 133 -6.34 8.54 10.21
N GLN A 134 -6.94 9.13 11.25
CA GLN A 134 -6.46 10.38 11.83
C GLN A 134 -5.15 10.22 12.61
N GLU A 135 -4.72 9.01 12.95
CA GLU A 135 -3.44 8.75 13.63
C GLU A 135 -2.29 8.49 12.63
N ILE A 136 -2.58 8.29 11.34
CA ILE A 136 -1.58 7.90 10.35
C ILE A 136 -0.46 8.94 10.25
N GLY A 137 0.76 8.53 10.58
CA GLY A 137 1.95 9.38 10.47
C GLY A 137 1.96 10.60 11.40
N THR A 138 1.20 10.63 12.51
CA THR A 138 1.35 11.71 13.52
C THR A 138 2.64 11.61 14.31
N GLU A 139 3.00 10.38 14.73
CA GLU A 139 4.04 10.09 15.71
C GLU A 139 4.64 8.70 15.41
N ALA A 140 5.84 8.44 15.94
CA ALA A 140 6.60 7.23 15.64
C ALA A 140 5.93 5.92 16.12
N ASP A 141 5.18 5.97 17.22
CA ASP A 141 4.46 4.83 17.79
C ASP A 141 3.04 4.65 17.22
N LYS A 142 2.59 5.57 16.37
CA LYS A 142 1.29 5.53 15.71
C LYS A 142 1.35 4.78 14.39
N LEU A 143 0.19 4.60 13.78
CA LEU A 143 0.06 3.82 12.55
C LEU A 143 0.85 4.48 11.41
N SER A 144 1.67 3.72 10.70
CA SER A 144 2.28 4.13 9.45
C SER A 144 2.54 2.92 8.57
N PHE A 145 2.45 3.10 7.25
CA PHE A 145 2.63 2.04 6.26
C PHE A 145 3.02 2.64 4.90
N ALA A 146 3.41 1.78 3.97
CA ALA A 146 3.64 2.13 2.58
C ALA A 146 2.44 1.73 1.70
N PHE A 147 2.21 2.52 0.67
CA PHE A 147 1.20 2.29 -0.36
C PHE A 147 1.80 2.60 -1.72
N MET A 148 1.59 1.71 -2.68
CA MET A 148 1.88 1.96 -4.09
C MET A 148 0.75 1.47 -4.98
N ASN A 149 0.63 2.03 -6.18
CA ASN A 149 -0.18 1.47 -7.26
C ASN A 149 0.70 0.74 -8.28
N LEU A 150 0.14 -0.30 -8.88
CA LEU A 150 0.75 -1.06 -9.96
C LEU A 150 0.86 -0.23 -11.25
N SER A 151 -0.15 0.57 -11.57
CA SER A 151 -0.07 1.62 -12.57
C SER A 151 0.13 2.97 -11.89
N LYS A 152 1.12 3.73 -12.33
CA LYS A 152 1.27 5.13 -11.93
C LYS A 152 0.43 6.07 -12.78
N TYR A 153 -0.24 5.58 -13.82
CA TYR A 153 -1.19 6.39 -14.57
C TYR A 153 -2.53 6.47 -13.83
N SER A 154 -3.05 7.69 -13.68
CA SER A 154 -4.42 7.88 -13.17
C SER A 154 -5.43 7.37 -14.20
N ASN A 155 -6.45 6.67 -13.72
CA ASN A 155 -7.62 6.34 -14.53
C ASN A 155 -8.66 7.45 -14.37
N ASP A 156 -8.70 8.33 -15.37
CA ASP A 156 -9.60 9.49 -15.45
C ASP A 156 -10.76 9.23 -16.45
N SER A 157 -11.09 7.96 -16.70
CA SER A 157 -12.17 7.56 -17.62
C SER A 157 -13.58 7.91 -17.11
N GLY A 158 -13.71 8.33 -15.85
CA GLY A 158 -14.98 8.51 -15.16
C GLY A 158 -15.64 7.19 -14.74
N HIS A 159 -14.95 6.05 -14.91
CA HIS A 159 -15.42 4.74 -14.50
C HIS A 159 -14.56 4.16 -13.37
N TYR A 160 -15.22 3.54 -12.38
CA TYR A 160 -14.55 2.93 -11.22
C TYR A 160 -13.91 1.56 -11.50
N SER A 161 -14.07 1.03 -12.71
CA SER A 161 -13.46 -0.22 -13.14
C SER A 161 -12.00 0.00 -13.50
N ALA A 162 -11.15 -0.95 -13.12
CA ALA A 162 -9.73 -0.92 -13.47
C ALA A 162 -9.52 -0.87 -15.00
N ASP A 163 -8.71 0.07 -15.48
CA ASP A 163 -8.30 0.11 -16.88
C ASP A 163 -7.12 -0.83 -17.10
N TRP A 164 -7.41 -2.09 -17.39
CA TRP A 164 -6.38 -3.10 -17.61
C TRP A 164 -5.49 -2.82 -18.83
N ALA A 165 -5.99 -2.09 -19.83
CA ALA A 165 -5.14 -1.73 -20.97
C ALA A 165 -4.09 -0.71 -20.54
N LEU A 166 -4.50 0.29 -19.76
CA LEU A 166 -3.60 1.29 -19.15
C LEU A 166 -2.61 0.64 -18.17
N ILE A 167 -3.10 -0.24 -17.31
CA ILE A 167 -2.26 -0.97 -16.34
C ILE A 167 -1.23 -1.84 -17.07
N ASN A 168 -1.66 -2.62 -18.07
CA ASN A 168 -0.75 -3.51 -18.80
C ASN A 168 0.29 -2.72 -19.60
N SER A 169 -0.11 -1.62 -20.25
CA SER A 169 0.86 -0.77 -20.97
C SER A 169 1.90 -0.18 -20.01
N PHE A 170 1.46 0.23 -18.82
CA PHE A 170 2.37 0.73 -17.79
C PHE A 170 3.32 -0.37 -17.32
N ILE A 171 2.82 -1.58 -17.03
CA ILE A 171 3.65 -2.72 -16.62
C ILE A 171 4.71 -3.07 -17.67
N GLU A 172 4.31 -3.14 -18.95
CA GLU A 172 5.22 -3.44 -20.06
C GLU A 172 6.33 -2.40 -20.20
N GLY A 173 6.00 -1.10 -20.06
CA GLY A 173 6.99 -0.03 -20.08
C GLY A 173 7.89 0.03 -18.84
N SER A 174 7.43 -0.52 -17.72
CA SER A 174 8.10 -0.46 -16.40
C SER A 174 9.02 -1.65 -16.12
N ASN A 175 8.94 -2.71 -16.93
CA ASN A 175 9.79 -3.88 -16.82
C ASN A 175 10.74 -3.95 -18.01
N THR A 176 11.89 -3.30 -17.87
CA THR A 176 12.93 -3.32 -18.90
C THR A 176 13.80 -4.56 -18.78
N LYS A 177 14.60 -4.83 -19.82
CA LYS A 177 15.55 -5.96 -19.81
C LYS A 177 16.50 -5.93 -18.60
N ASP A 178 16.90 -4.73 -18.17
CA ASP A 178 17.95 -4.55 -17.16
C ASP A 178 17.41 -4.10 -15.80
N LYS A 179 16.12 -3.74 -15.72
CA LYS A 179 15.52 -3.14 -14.52
C LYS A 179 14.01 -3.33 -14.45
N ASN A 180 13.53 -3.85 -13.32
CA ASN A 180 12.13 -3.85 -12.94
C ASN A 180 11.87 -2.71 -11.94
N PHE A 181 11.19 -1.65 -12.37
CA PHE A 181 10.97 -0.47 -11.51
C PHE A 181 10.06 -0.75 -10.30
N PHE A 182 9.15 -1.73 -10.38
CA PHE A 182 8.35 -2.15 -9.23
C PHE A 182 9.23 -2.76 -8.14
N GLU A 183 10.10 -3.68 -8.54
CA GLU A 183 11.04 -4.32 -7.65
C GLU A 183 11.95 -3.27 -6.97
N GLU A 184 12.46 -2.32 -7.73
CA GLU A 184 13.32 -1.24 -7.21
C GLU A 184 12.59 -0.34 -6.20
N GLN A 185 11.32 -0.02 -6.47
CA GLN A 185 10.51 0.72 -5.50
C GLN A 185 10.32 -0.09 -4.20
N ILE A 186 10.05 -1.39 -4.31
CA ILE A 186 9.90 -2.28 -3.14
C ILE A 186 11.23 -2.39 -2.39
N LYS A 187 12.37 -2.46 -3.08
CA LYS A 187 13.71 -2.45 -2.46
C LYS A 187 13.94 -1.20 -1.62
N LEU A 188 13.57 -0.02 -2.13
CA LEU A 188 13.68 1.23 -1.39
C LEU A 188 12.78 1.25 -0.16
N LEU A 189 11.52 0.83 -0.31
CA LEU A 189 10.57 0.78 0.80
C LEU A 189 10.98 -0.26 1.87
N ASP A 190 11.66 -1.34 1.47
CA ASP A 190 12.10 -2.44 2.34
C ASP A 190 10.97 -2.93 3.28
N PRO A 191 9.83 -3.39 2.76
CA PRO A 191 8.75 -3.89 3.59
C PRO A 191 9.10 -5.23 4.23
N ASP A 192 8.44 -5.54 5.33
CA ASP A 192 8.45 -6.86 5.98
C ASP A 192 7.25 -7.70 5.58
N ILE A 193 6.18 -7.07 5.07
CA ILE A 193 4.96 -7.71 4.60
C ILE A 193 4.44 -6.94 3.40
N ILE A 194 4.00 -7.66 2.37
CA ILE A 194 3.32 -7.09 1.20
C ILE A 194 1.88 -7.62 1.13
N VAL A 195 0.93 -6.75 0.81
CA VAL A 195 -0.47 -7.13 0.55
C VAL A 195 -0.89 -6.53 -0.79
N ILE A 196 -1.33 -7.36 -1.73
CA ILE A 196 -1.67 -6.94 -3.10
C ILE A 196 -3.14 -7.18 -3.46
N ALA A 197 -3.68 -6.35 -4.35
CA ALA A 197 -5.09 -6.35 -4.74
C ALA A 197 -5.37 -7.11 -6.05
N ASN A 198 -5.24 -8.44 -6.02
CA ASN A 198 -5.64 -9.36 -7.09
C ASN A 198 -4.96 -9.06 -8.43
N PHE A 199 -3.64 -9.21 -8.49
CA PHE A 199 -2.86 -9.23 -9.72
C PHE A 199 -1.72 -10.23 -9.59
N ALA A 200 -1.01 -10.51 -10.69
CA ALA A 200 0.08 -11.48 -10.72
C ALA A 200 1.29 -10.98 -9.89
N PRO A 201 1.68 -11.67 -8.79
CA PRO A 201 2.82 -11.26 -7.98
C PRO A 201 4.15 -11.22 -8.75
N GLU A 202 4.26 -12.00 -9.83
CA GLU A 202 5.44 -12.10 -10.69
C GLU A 202 5.79 -10.77 -11.38
N THR A 203 4.82 -9.84 -11.48
CA THR A 203 5.07 -8.48 -11.95
C THR A 203 6.03 -7.71 -11.04
N LEU A 204 6.07 -8.05 -9.75
CA LEU A 204 6.86 -7.36 -8.74
C LEU A 204 8.27 -7.95 -8.55
N GLY A 205 8.52 -9.13 -9.09
CA GLY A 205 9.74 -9.90 -8.86
C GLY A 205 9.47 -11.40 -8.82
N LYS A 206 10.48 -12.18 -8.42
CA LYS A 206 10.34 -13.64 -8.34
C LYS A 206 9.49 -14.03 -7.13
N ALA A 207 8.29 -14.58 -7.41
CA ALA A 207 7.34 -15.01 -6.39
C ALA A 207 7.03 -16.51 -6.50
N GLU A 208 6.78 -17.13 -5.35
CA GLU A 208 6.37 -18.54 -5.23
C GLU A 208 5.18 -18.64 -4.26
N ILE A 209 4.12 -19.33 -4.66
CA ILE A 209 3.00 -19.61 -3.75
C ILE A 209 3.41 -20.63 -2.69
N ILE A 210 3.19 -20.32 -1.42
CA ILE A 210 3.56 -21.19 -0.29
C ILE A 210 2.37 -21.67 0.54
N ALA A 211 1.24 -20.97 0.49
CA ALA A 211 0.00 -21.39 1.13
C ALA A 211 -1.23 -20.70 0.53
N LYS A 212 -2.42 -21.26 0.78
CA LYS A 212 -3.71 -20.67 0.45
C LYS A 212 -4.76 -21.09 1.46
N VAL A 213 -5.75 -20.24 1.69
CA VAL A 213 -6.93 -20.63 2.47
C VAL A 213 -7.84 -21.55 1.67
N PRO A 214 -8.62 -22.45 2.31
CA PRO A 214 -9.48 -23.41 1.60
C PRO A 214 -10.51 -22.79 0.66
N ASN A 215 -10.97 -21.57 0.95
CA ASN A 215 -11.96 -20.85 0.15
C ASN A 215 -11.36 -20.03 -1.01
N ASP A 216 -10.04 -20.12 -1.21
CA ASP A 216 -9.26 -19.47 -2.27
C ASP A 216 -9.32 -17.93 -2.27
N SER A 217 -9.75 -17.30 -1.17
CA SER A 217 -9.91 -15.84 -1.11
C SER A 217 -8.59 -15.08 -0.91
N VAL A 218 -7.58 -15.74 -0.35
CA VAL A 218 -6.24 -15.21 -0.11
C VAL A 218 -5.19 -16.27 -0.37
N HIS A 219 -4.16 -15.90 -1.12
CA HIS A 219 -2.97 -16.71 -1.35
C HIS A 219 -1.77 -16.05 -0.68
N LEU A 220 -0.96 -16.85 0.00
CA LEU A 220 0.31 -16.42 0.55
C LEU A 220 1.43 -16.87 -0.38
N TYR A 221 2.18 -15.88 -0.85
CA TYR A 221 3.40 -16.04 -1.61
C TYR A 221 4.60 -15.69 -0.74
N LYS A 222 5.74 -16.19 -1.18
CA LYS A 222 7.06 -15.70 -0.81
C LYS A 222 7.62 -14.97 -2.02
N ILE A 223 8.04 -13.72 -1.84
CA ILE A 223 8.72 -12.93 -2.87
C ILE A 223 10.15 -12.62 -2.43
N GLU A 224 11.11 -12.78 -3.33
CA GLU A 224 12.52 -12.49 -3.08
C GLU A 224 12.86 -11.09 -3.61
N ILE A 225 13.19 -10.16 -2.69
CA ILE A 225 13.54 -8.78 -3.03
C ILE A 225 14.78 -8.39 -2.20
N ASN A 226 15.83 -7.89 -2.83
CA ASN A 226 17.08 -7.53 -2.15
C ASN A 226 17.71 -8.68 -1.33
N GLY A 227 17.57 -9.93 -1.79
CA GLY A 227 18.01 -11.11 -1.03
C GLY A 227 17.21 -11.38 0.26
N LYS A 228 16.13 -10.63 0.49
CA LYS A 228 15.18 -10.82 1.59
C LYS A 228 13.95 -11.54 1.07
N GLU A 229 13.50 -12.53 1.83
CA GLU A 229 12.24 -13.23 1.58
C GLU A 229 11.11 -12.50 2.32
N ILE A 230 10.11 -12.05 1.58
CA ILE A 230 9.01 -11.24 2.12
C ILE A 230 7.69 -12.01 1.93
N PRO A 231 6.87 -12.19 2.98
CA PRO A 231 5.53 -12.73 2.83
C PRO A 231 4.64 -11.74 2.05
N LEU A 232 4.03 -12.23 0.97
CA LEU A 232 3.13 -11.47 0.12
C LEU A 232 1.74 -12.11 0.13
N PHE A 233 0.74 -11.35 0.56
CA PHE A 233 -0.66 -11.78 0.57
C PHE A 233 -1.35 -11.25 -0.70
N ASN A 234 -1.72 -12.15 -1.61
CA ASN A 234 -2.55 -11.81 -2.75
C ASN A 234 -4.01 -12.02 -2.36
N THR A 235 -4.76 -10.91 -2.29
CA THR A 235 -6.17 -10.91 -1.92
C THR A 235 -7.02 -10.56 -3.12
N TYR A 236 -8.33 -10.58 -2.98
CA TYR A 236 -9.23 -9.88 -3.91
C TYR A 236 -9.01 -8.35 -3.89
N HIS A 237 -9.62 -7.61 -4.82
CA HIS A 237 -9.49 -6.15 -4.88
C HIS A 237 -10.03 -5.47 -3.61
N PHE A 238 -9.30 -4.52 -3.03
CA PHE A 238 -9.67 -3.91 -1.74
C PHE A 238 -11.03 -3.19 -1.72
N SER A 239 -11.65 -2.90 -2.87
CA SER A 239 -13.03 -2.36 -2.94
C SER A 239 -14.14 -3.40 -3.14
N ALA A 240 -13.83 -4.69 -3.29
CA ALA A 240 -14.84 -5.69 -3.64
C ALA A 240 -15.92 -5.85 -2.55
N VAL A 241 -17.16 -6.09 -2.96
CA VAL A 241 -18.30 -6.31 -2.03
C VAL A 241 -18.35 -7.77 -1.60
N ILE A 242 -17.50 -8.13 -0.65
CA ILE A 242 -17.45 -9.47 -0.05
C ILE A 242 -17.22 -9.40 1.46
N SER A 243 -17.38 -10.52 2.18
CA SER A 243 -17.14 -10.59 3.63
C SER A 243 -15.72 -10.13 3.98
N GLU A 244 -15.63 -9.02 4.71
CA GLU A 244 -14.33 -8.42 5.10
C GLU A 244 -13.67 -9.20 6.22
N GLU A 245 -14.49 -9.74 7.13
CA GLU A 245 -13.98 -10.47 8.27
C GLU A 245 -13.53 -11.86 7.83
N ASP A 246 -14.41 -12.65 7.20
CA ASP A 246 -14.07 -14.04 6.90
C ASP A 246 -13.12 -14.18 5.72
N LYS A 247 -13.41 -13.51 4.60
CA LYS A 247 -12.71 -13.74 3.33
C LYS A 247 -11.46 -12.87 3.16
N PHE A 248 -11.21 -11.93 4.07
CA PHE A 248 -10.03 -11.06 4.04
C PHE A 248 -9.27 -11.09 5.34
N TYR A 249 -9.87 -10.58 6.41
CA TYR A 249 -9.16 -10.42 7.66
C TYR A 249 -8.74 -11.75 8.30
N ASN A 250 -9.69 -12.67 8.49
CA ASN A 250 -9.45 -13.98 9.07
C ASN A 250 -8.60 -14.85 8.15
N ALA A 251 -8.80 -14.76 6.84
CA ALA A 251 -7.97 -15.47 5.87
C ALA A 251 -6.49 -15.03 5.92
N ILE A 252 -6.23 -13.72 6.03
CA ILE A 252 -4.86 -13.19 6.19
C ILE A 252 -4.29 -13.56 7.56
N LYS A 253 -5.08 -13.42 8.63
CA LYS A 253 -4.71 -13.80 10.00
C LYS A 253 -4.25 -15.26 10.07
N GLU A 254 -5.04 -16.18 9.52
CA GLU A 254 -4.72 -17.62 9.48
C GLU A 254 -3.38 -17.88 8.80
N LEU A 255 -3.21 -17.37 7.57
CA LEU A 255 -1.99 -17.57 6.79
C LEU A 255 -0.77 -16.92 7.44
N TYR A 256 -0.92 -15.74 8.05
CA TYR A 256 0.17 -15.05 8.71
C TYR A 256 0.62 -15.76 9.99
N LEU A 257 -0.31 -16.23 10.83
CA LEU A 257 0.03 -16.98 12.04
C LEU A 257 0.74 -18.30 11.67
N ALA A 258 0.24 -19.01 10.65
CA ALA A 258 0.90 -20.21 10.14
C ALA A 258 2.31 -19.91 9.58
N TYR A 259 2.48 -18.77 8.91
CA TYR A 259 3.80 -18.31 8.45
C TYR A 259 4.76 -18.04 9.60
N LEU A 260 4.32 -17.35 10.66
CA LEU A 260 5.15 -17.09 11.83
C LEU A 260 5.57 -18.36 12.57
N GLU A 261 4.69 -19.37 12.64
CA GLU A 261 5.00 -20.66 13.27
C GLU A 261 6.07 -21.43 12.50
N LYS A 262 6.00 -21.45 11.18
CA LYS A 262 7.00 -22.15 10.34
C LYS A 262 8.39 -21.49 10.39
N ASN A 263 8.44 -20.16 10.46
CA ASN A 263 9.69 -19.41 10.47
C ASN A 263 10.26 -19.18 11.88
N ARG A 264 9.63 -19.72 12.92
CA ARG A 264 10.12 -19.65 14.31
C ARG A 264 11.32 -20.57 14.60
N PHE A 265 11.62 -21.50 13.70
CA PHE A 265 12.63 -22.54 13.86
C PHE A 265 13.78 -22.45 12.84
N MET A 266 13.87 -21.34 12.09
CA MET A 266 15.02 -20.98 11.25
C MET A 266 15.83 -19.89 11.93
#